data_AF-A0A0G8BVB1-F1
#
_entry.id   AF-A0A0G8BVB1-F1
#
_cell.length_a   1.000
_cell.length_b   1.000
_cell.length_c   1.000
_cell.angle_alpha   90.00
_cell.angle_beta   90.00
_cell.angle_gamma   90.00
#
_symmetry.space_group_name_H-M   'P 1'
#
loop_
_entity.id
_entity.type
_entity.pdbx_description
1 polymer ?
#
loop_
_entity_poly.entity_id
_entity_poly.type
_entity_poly.pdbx_seq_one_letter_code
_entity_poly.pdbx_strand_id
1 'polypeptide(L)' 'MSHDSSFRTAYEAREKLLLDEQAKLAHAEQEGMEKGIEQGKMQMIRGMHEIGVPLETIAKASKLSVGEIERILKLK' A
#
# COMPACT_ATOMS: atom_id res chain seq x y z
N MET A 1 -8.25 -44.94 26.11
CA MET A 1 -8.33 -44.18 24.84
C MET A 1 -7.58 -42.87 25.04
N SER A 2 -6.30 -42.82 24.69
CA SER A 2 -5.46 -41.64 24.87
C SER A 2 -4.42 -41.67 23.76
N HIS A 3 -4.76 -41.15 22.57
CA HIS A 3 -3.82 -41.04 21.44
C HIS A 3 -4.21 -39.92 20.44
N ASP A 4 -5.12 -39.01 20.78
CA ASP A 4 -5.74 -38.10 19.78
C ASP A 4 -5.64 -36.60 20.16
N SER A 5 -5.21 -36.24 21.37
CA SER A 5 -5.14 -34.82 21.80
C SER A 5 -3.84 -34.11 21.36
N SER A 6 -2.71 -34.81 21.35
CA SER A 6 -1.41 -34.25 20.95
C SER A 6 -1.30 -34.01 19.44
N PHE A 7 -1.91 -34.89 18.64
CA PHE A 7 -1.97 -34.73 17.19
C PHE A 7 -2.86 -33.55 16.77
N ARG A 8 -4.02 -33.38 17.41
CA ARG A 8 -4.92 -32.24 17.16
C ARG A 8 -4.27 -30.92 17.52
N THR A 9 -3.64 -30.83 18.68
CA THR A 9 -2.95 -29.59 19.12
C THR A 9 -1.77 -29.23 18.21
N ALA A 10 -0.97 -30.20 17.77
CA ALA A 10 0.12 -29.95 16.82
C ALA A 10 -0.40 -29.53 15.42
N TYR A 11 -1.51 -30.12 14.98
CA TYR A 11 -2.16 -29.75 13.72
C TYR A 11 -2.75 -28.33 13.79
N GLU A 12 -3.50 -28.01 14.85
CA GLU A 12 -4.07 -26.68 15.09
C GLU A 12 -2.98 -25.61 15.20
N ALA A 13 -1.85 -25.90 15.88
CA ALA A 13 -0.74 -24.97 15.97
C ALA A 13 -0.10 -24.70 14.59
N ARG A 14 0.03 -25.73 13.76
CA ARG A 14 0.56 -25.59 12.39
C ARG A 14 -0.40 -24.83 11.49
N GLU A 15 -1.69 -25.12 11.57
CA GLU A 15 -2.72 -24.41 10.81
C GLU A 15 -2.77 -22.93 11.21
N LYS A 16 -2.68 -22.63 12.51
CA LYS A 16 -2.60 -21.26 13.01
C LYS A 16 -1.35 -20.52 12.49
N LEU A 17 -0.18 -21.17 12.48
CA LEU A 17 1.04 -20.57 11.93
C LEU A 17 0.88 -20.24 10.44
N LEU A 18 0.28 -21.13 9.66
CA LEU A 18 0.02 -20.88 8.24
C LEU A 18 -0.94 -19.71 8.02
N LEU A 19 -1.99 -19.59 8.85
CA LEU A 19 -2.91 -18.46 8.80
C LEU A 19 -2.22 -17.15 9.17
N ASP A 20 -1.39 -17.15 10.21
CA ASP A 20 -0.62 -15.97 10.62
C ASP A 20 0.38 -15.54 9.54
N GLU A 21 1.02 -16.49 8.86
CA GLU A 21 1.91 -16.23 7.71
C GLU A 21 1.15 -15.65 6.51
N GLN A 22 0.00 -16.23 6.16
CA GLN A 22 -0.87 -15.71 5.09
C GLN A 22 -1.36 -14.29 5.39
N ALA A 23 -1.76 -14.02 6.65
CA ALA A 23 -2.18 -12.70 7.06
C ALA A 23 -1.05 -11.66 6.94
N LYS A 24 0.18 -12.03 7.32
CA LYS A 24 1.36 -11.16 7.16
C LYS A 24 1.65 -10.85 5.68
N LEU A 25 1.55 -11.86 4.81
CA LEU A 25 1.76 -11.68 3.37
C LEU A 25 0.70 -10.77 2.76
N ALA A 26 -0.59 -11.03 3.04
CA ALA A 26 -1.69 -10.21 2.55
C ALA A 26 -1.56 -8.75 2.99
N HIS A 27 -1.14 -8.52 4.25
CA HIS A 27 -0.88 -7.17 4.75
C HIS A 27 0.28 -6.49 4.01
N ALA A 28 1.38 -7.21 3.79
CA ALA A 28 2.52 -6.67 3.05
C ALA A 28 2.18 -6.35 1.59
N GLU A 29 1.38 -7.18 0.93
CA GLU A 29 0.88 -6.92 -0.43
C GLU A 29 -0.02 -5.67 -0.47
N GLN A 30 -0.94 -5.54 0.49
CA GLN A 30 -1.82 -4.38 0.57
C GLN A 30 -1.02 -3.09 0.79
N GLU A 31 -0.09 -3.07 1.76
CA GLU A 31 0.79 -1.92 1.96
C GLU A 31 1.61 -1.59 0.71
N GLY A 32 2.13 -2.61 0.04
CA GLY A 32 2.92 -2.44 -1.19
C GLY A 32 2.09 -1.80 -2.30
N MET A 33 0.84 -2.24 -2.46
CA MET A 33 -0.08 -1.68 -3.43
C MET A 33 -0.45 -0.23 -3.12
N GLU A 34 -0.75 0.09 -1.85
CA GLU A 34 -1.05 1.45 -1.40
C GLU A 34 0.13 2.40 -1.66
N LYS A 35 1.35 2.00 -1.25
CA LYS A 35 2.59 2.76 -1.51
C LYS A 35 2.82 2.96 -3.01
N GLY A 36 2.61 1.93 -3.82
CA GLY A 36 2.76 2.00 -5.28
C GLY A 36 1.78 3.00 -5.92
N ILE A 37 0.52 3.01 -5.47
CA ILE A 37 -0.49 3.96 -5.94
C ILE A 37 -0.10 5.40 -5.57
N GLU A 38 0.36 5.63 -4.33
CA GLU A 38 0.81 6.96 -3.90
C GLU A 38 2.02 7.45 -4.70
N GLN A 39 3.02 6.59 -4.90
CA GLN A 39 4.20 6.90 -5.71
C GLN A 39 3.82 7.23 -7.15
N GLY A 40 2.92 6.45 -7.76
CA GLY A 40 2.43 6.71 -9.12
C GLY A 40 1.74 8.07 -9.25
N LYS A 41 0.91 8.45 -8.26
CA LYS A 41 0.28 9.79 -8.22
C LYS A 41 1.33 10.89 -8.13
N MET A 42 2.35 10.75 -7.27
CA MET A 42 3.41 11.74 -7.14
C MET A 42 4.24 11.89 -8.42
N GLN A 43 4.58 10.77 -9.07
CA GLN A 43 5.30 10.79 -10.36
C GLN A 43 4.47 11.47 -11.45
N MET A 44 3.17 11.17 -11.53
CA MET A 44 2.27 11.81 -12.50
C MET A 44 2.18 13.32 -12.30
N ILE A 45 2.05 13.79 -11.06
CA ILE A 45 2.05 15.23 -10.72
C ILE A 45 3.35 15.91 -11.14
N ARG A 46 4.51 15.29 -10.85
CA ARG A 46 5.82 15.80 -11.25
C ARG A 46 5.95 15.88 -12.77
N GLY A 47 5.60 14.80 -13.47
CA GLY A 47 5.66 14.74 -14.93
C GLY A 47 4.76 15.79 -15.58
N MET A 48 3.53 15.97 -15.10
CA MET A 48 2.62 17.02 -15.58
C MET A 48 3.19 18.43 -15.38
N HIS A 49 3.80 18.69 -14.23
CA HIS A 49 4.44 19.96 -13.94
C HIS A 49 5.66 20.20 -14.85
N GLU A 50 6.49 19.18 -15.09
CA GLU A 50 7.67 19.25 -15.96
C GLU A 50 7.33 19.58 -17.42
N ILE A 51 6.21 19.06 -17.94
CA ILE A 51 5.74 19.40 -19.29
C ILE A 51 4.96 20.75 -19.35
N GLY A 52 4.93 21.50 -18.25
CA GLY A 52 4.35 22.84 -18.19
C GLY A 52 2.83 22.88 -17.99
N VAL A 53 2.19 21.80 -17.52
CA VAL A 53 0.77 21.87 -17.16
C VAL A 53 0.60 22.79 -15.95
N PRO A 54 -0.34 23.76 -15.99
CA PRO A 54 -0.60 24.64 -14.86
C PRO A 54 -1.00 23.87 -13.59
N LEU A 55 -0.49 24.31 -12.43
CA LEU A 55 -0.78 23.69 -11.13
C LEU A 55 -2.29 23.57 -10.85
N GLU A 56 -3.09 24.54 -11.28
CA GLU A 56 -4.55 24.52 -11.13
C GLU A 56 -5.21 23.38 -11.92
N THR A 57 -4.67 23.06 -13.09
CA THR A 57 -5.16 21.97 -13.95
C THR A 57 -4.78 20.63 -13.33
N ILE A 58 -3.55 20.50 -12.84
CA ILE A 58 -3.08 19.31 -12.12
C ILE A 58 -3.96 19.10 -10.88
N ALA A 59 -4.22 20.15 -10.09
CA ALA A 59 -5.08 20.14 -8.91
C ALA A 59 -6.48 19.59 -9.22
N LYS A 60 -7.11 20.08 -10.29
CA LYS A 60 -8.41 19.59 -10.75
C LYS A 60 -8.37 18.12 -11.17
N ALA A 61 -7.33 17.71 -11.91
CA ALA A 61 -7.19 16.34 -12.39
C ALA A 61 -6.89 15.33 -11.27
N SER A 62 -6.01 15.69 -10.33
CA SER A 62 -5.61 14.85 -9.21
C SER A 62 -6.58 14.93 -8.02
N LYS A 63 -7.57 15.85 -8.06
CA LYS A 63 -8.47 16.18 -6.94
C LYS A 63 -7.71 16.57 -5.67
N LEU A 64 -6.60 17.28 -5.83
CA LEU A 64 -5.79 17.81 -4.74
C LEU A 64 -5.83 19.33 -4.77
N SER A 65 -5.54 19.96 -3.64
CA SER A 65 -5.29 21.40 -3.60
C SER A 65 -3.93 21.75 -4.22
N VAL A 66 -3.79 22.99 -4.70
CA VAL A 66 -2.51 23.49 -5.22
C VAL A 66 -1.42 23.41 -4.14
N GLY A 67 -1.75 23.68 -2.88
CA GLY A 67 -0.80 23.58 -1.76
C GLY A 67 -0.32 22.14 -1.50
N GLU A 68 -1.17 21.13 -1.72
CA GLU A 68 -0.75 19.72 -1.66
C GLU A 68 0.21 19.37 -2.80
N ILE A 69 -0.08 19.84 -4.02
CA ILE A 69 0.79 19.63 -5.16
C ILE A 69 2.16 20.29 -4.93
N GLU A 70 2.19 21.52 -4.42
CA GLU A 70 3.47 22.17 -4.08
C GLU A 70 4.27 21.39 -3.05
N ARG A 71 3.62 20.80 -2.04
CA ARG A 71 4.30 19.94 -1.07
C ARG A 71 4.89 18.70 -1.73
N ILE A 72 4.15 18.06 -2.64
CA ILE A 72 4.61 16.89 -3.41
C ILE A 72 5.81 17.23 -4.31
N LEU A 73 5.82 18.42 -4.90
CA LEU A 73 6.92 18.92 -5.73
C LEU A 73 8.15 19.33 -4.89
N LYS A 74 7.97 19.75 -3.64
CA LYS A 74 9.05 20.11 -2.71
C LYS A 74 9.69 18.91 -2.01
N LEU A 75 8.99 17.78 -1.89
CA LEU A 75 9.52 16.53 -1.36
C LEU A 75 10.58 16.00 -2.34
N LYS A 76 11.88 16.16 -2.03
CA LYS A 76 12.97 15.55 -2.81
C LYS A 76 13.08 14.06 -2.51
#